data_AF-A0A8S1RH11-F1
#
_entry.id   AF-A0A8S1RH11-F1
#
_cell.length_a   1.000
_cell.length_b   1.000
_cell.length_c   1.000
_cell.angle_alpha   90.00
_cell.angle_beta   90.00
_cell.angle_gamma   90.00
#
_symmetry.space_group_name_H-M   'P 1'
#
loop_
_entity.id
_entity.type
_entity.pdbx_description
1 polymer ?
#
loop_
_entity_poly.entity_id
_entity_poly.type
_entity_poly.pdbx_seq_one_letter_code
_entity_poly.pdbx_strand_id
1 'polypeptide(L)'
;MLGLKYDTYQYYSYKDLQQLKEILKYDSIGETKIYEDEKIIEYKINRSKCFLLSDLIELIKIGFVRFHLGQLLILFIMLLEKVKYMRNHNLKHKYLSLDRIWLIFKNNQYLTILYKKVDYQIAFTGYQNEFREDLSKTKCDDSKNILQIISSIIQYFANNNIVCNKKCSSKNDIFNNIYLVIYNSCKNQDIQQTIDIIDKLLLSNQFDPNFQTISFDDKIVDHYKYSKRKYQQLTIEKTLQQLILKYNQNPLVLDLFLFEKINEMRINLKNWKCLDLDEIQEEQKYQKVLLNYQQKNKIQEEQACSILTGLINQYVKIKYEIYFKFEMDQSYKQNIIDQIMELKITKYFENSKEVHKCVYADFYNKVLIDHATPIINECIVDYTESQILTLIDELI
;
A
#
# COMPACT_ATOMS: atom_id res chain seq x y z
N MET A 1 -14.16 1.55 6.06
CA MET A 1 -14.83 1.70 7.38
C MET A 1 -15.30 3.13 7.50
N LEU A 2 -16.52 3.38 8.00
CA LEU A 2 -17.05 4.74 8.16
C LEU A 2 -16.10 5.66 8.99
N GLY A 3 -15.24 5.05 9.80
CA GLY A 3 -14.24 5.73 10.61
C GLY A 3 -12.87 5.97 9.98
N LEU A 4 -12.56 5.50 8.76
CA LEU A 4 -11.24 5.72 8.12
C LEU A 4 -11.33 6.84 7.08
N LYS A 5 -11.45 8.10 7.51
CA LYS A 5 -11.62 9.26 6.61
C LYS A 5 -10.36 10.10 6.53
N TYR A 6 -9.41 9.65 5.71
CA TYR A 6 -8.18 10.37 5.39
C TYR A 6 -7.69 9.95 4.00
N ASP A 7 -6.80 10.74 3.43
CA ASP A 7 -6.12 10.42 2.19
C ASP A 7 -4.78 9.75 2.49
N THR A 8 -4.43 8.76 1.67
CA THR A 8 -3.08 8.20 1.61
C THR A 8 -2.46 8.52 0.25
N TYR A 9 -1.14 8.60 0.21
CA TYR A 9 -0.39 8.87 -1.00
C TYR A 9 0.39 7.62 -1.38
N GLN A 10 0.35 7.26 -2.67
CA GLN A 10 1.14 6.17 -3.23
C GLN A 10 1.91 6.69 -4.44
N TYR A 11 3.21 6.44 -4.48
CA TYR A 11 4.07 6.84 -5.58
C TYR A 11 4.61 5.61 -6.30
N TYR A 12 4.57 5.62 -7.64
CA TYR A 12 5.12 4.55 -8.46
C TYR A 12 5.92 5.14 -9.60
N SER A 13 7.02 4.51 -9.97
CA SER A 13 7.75 4.87 -11.18
C SER A 13 7.06 4.34 -12.43
N TYR A 14 7.29 5.00 -13.55
CA TYR A 14 6.83 4.55 -14.85
C TYR A 14 7.94 4.73 -15.90
N LYS A 15 7.84 4.00 -17.00
CA LYS A 15 8.82 3.99 -18.09
C LYS A 15 8.29 4.70 -19.34
N ASP A 16 7.04 4.42 -19.70
CA ASP A 16 6.39 4.94 -20.90
C ASP A 16 5.14 5.75 -20.50
N LEU A 17 5.23 7.06 -20.70
CA LEU A 17 4.18 8.01 -20.36
C LEU A 17 2.91 7.82 -21.19
N GLN A 18 3.02 7.47 -22.48
CA GLN A 18 1.86 7.27 -23.34
C GLN A 18 1.11 6.01 -22.92
N GLN A 19 1.86 4.93 -22.67
CA GLN A 19 1.28 3.71 -22.13
C GLN A 19 0.66 3.95 -20.75
N LEU A 20 1.29 4.73 -19.87
CA LEU A 20 0.70 5.10 -18.56
C LEU A 20 -0.61 5.87 -18.75
N LYS A 21 -0.63 6.90 -19.59
CA LYS A 21 -1.84 7.67 -19.91
C LYS A 21 -2.93 6.80 -20.51
N GLU A 22 -2.59 5.80 -21.31
CA GLU A 22 -3.54 4.80 -21.81
C GLU A 22 -4.09 3.92 -20.68
N ILE A 23 -3.23 3.36 -19.82
CA ILE A 23 -3.64 2.56 -18.66
C ILE A 23 -4.64 3.32 -17.81
N LEU A 24 -4.38 4.59 -17.50
CA LEU A 24 -5.24 5.43 -16.65
C LEU A 24 -6.65 5.66 -17.22
N LYS A 25 -6.87 5.45 -18.52
CA LYS A 25 -8.22 5.48 -19.13
C LYS A 25 -9.06 4.26 -18.74
N TYR A 26 -8.41 3.12 -18.50
CA TYR A 26 -9.05 1.84 -18.20
C TYR A 26 -8.99 1.47 -16.73
N ASP A 27 -7.95 1.93 -16.02
CA ASP A 27 -7.75 1.65 -14.61
C ASP A 27 -7.11 2.82 -13.88
N SER A 28 -7.85 3.41 -12.96
CA SER A 28 -7.39 4.52 -12.11
C SER A 28 -8.11 4.49 -10.77
N ILE A 29 -7.44 5.04 -9.76
CA ILE A 29 -7.97 5.20 -8.41
C ILE A 29 -7.55 6.55 -7.85
N GLY A 30 -8.52 7.25 -7.25
CA GLY A 30 -8.26 8.54 -6.62
C GLY A 30 -7.85 9.63 -7.61
N GLU A 31 -7.13 10.63 -7.12
CA GLU A 31 -6.53 11.70 -7.93
C GLU A 31 -5.10 11.30 -8.32
N THR A 32 -4.72 11.53 -9.57
CA THR A 32 -3.38 11.19 -10.07
C THR A 32 -2.61 12.43 -10.51
N LYS A 33 -1.34 12.53 -10.13
CA LYS A 33 -0.39 13.54 -10.63
C LYS A 33 0.83 12.84 -11.24
N ILE A 34 1.28 13.32 -12.39
CA ILE A 34 2.43 12.77 -13.10
C ILE A 34 3.55 13.80 -13.05
N TYR A 35 4.73 13.37 -12.58
CA TYR A 35 5.96 14.14 -12.53
C TYR A 35 6.89 13.59 -13.61
N GLU A 36 6.92 14.27 -14.76
CA GLU A 36 7.58 13.78 -15.97
C GLU A 36 9.11 13.72 -15.82
N ASP A 37 9.69 14.73 -15.18
CA ASP A 37 11.15 14.83 -14.96
C ASP A 37 11.69 13.72 -14.05
N GLU A 38 10.88 13.27 -13.09
CA GLU A 38 11.22 12.20 -12.14
C GLU A 38 10.70 10.82 -12.57
N LYS A 39 9.89 10.77 -13.64
CA LYS A 39 9.15 9.58 -14.09
C LYS A 39 8.36 8.90 -12.97
N ILE A 40 7.72 9.71 -12.12
CA ILE A 40 6.88 9.27 -11.01
C ILE A 40 5.42 9.61 -11.27
N ILE A 41 4.52 8.69 -10.91
CA ILE A 41 3.10 8.96 -10.73
C ILE A 41 2.73 8.89 -9.25
N GLU A 42 2.06 9.92 -8.76
CA GLU A 42 1.45 10.02 -7.43
C GLU A 42 -0.04 9.71 -7.54
N TYR A 43 -0.52 8.86 -6.64
CA TYR A 43 -1.94 8.59 -6.42
C TYR A 43 -2.32 9.11 -5.04
N LYS A 44 -3.30 10.02 -4.98
CA LYS A 44 -3.94 10.45 -3.75
C LYS A 44 -5.26 9.70 -3.59
N ILE A 45 -5.32 8.81 -2.61
CA ILE A 45 -6.36 7.79 -2.47
C ILE A 45 -7.16 8.01 -1.18
N ASN A 46 -8.47 8.15 -1.32
CA ASN A 46 -9.38 8.34 -0.19
C ASN A 46 -9.73 7.01 0.50
N ARG A 47 -9.15 6.78 1.68
CA ARG A 47 -9.29 5.53 2.47
C ARG A 47 -10.69 5.27 3.01
N SER A 48 -11.59 6.24 2.95
CA SER A 48 -13.00 6.02 3.33
C SER A 48 -13.76 5.19 2.31
N LYS A 49 -13.30 5.21 1.06
CA LYS A 49 -13.98 4.57 -0.09
C LYS A 49 -13.26 3.35 -0.61
N CYS A 50 -12.06 3.03 -0.13
CA CYS A 50 -11.30 1.89 -0.65
C CYS A 50 -10.46 1.18 0.40
N PHE A 51 -10.09 -0.05 0.10
CA PHE A 51 -9.08 -0.82 0.84
C PHE A 51 -8.04 -1.38 -0.08
N LEU A 52 -6.79 -1.38 0.38
CA LEU A 52 -5.76 -2.20 -0.22
C LEU A 52 -6.03 -3.67 0.11
N LEU A 53 -5.82 -4.57 -0.85
CA LEU A 53 -6.12 -5.99 -0.67
C LEU A 53 -5.29 -6.61 0.47
N SER A 54 -4.00 -6.25 0.59
CA SER A 54 -3.15 -6.71 1.70
C SER A 54 -3.71 -6.30 3.07
N ASP A 55 -4.19 -5.06 3.21
CA ASP A 55 -4.84 -4.56 4.42
C ASP A 55 -6.11 -5.35 4.75
N LEU A 56 -6.97 -5.59 3.76
CA LEU A 56 -8.19 -6.37 3.94
C LEU A 56 -7.87 -7.78 4.48
N ILE A 57 -6.91 -8.46 3.87
CA ILE A 57 -6.49 -9.80 4.28
C ILE A 57 -5.98 -9.79 5.73
N GLU A 58 -5.18 -8.80 6.13
CA GLU A 58 -4.70 -8.66 7.51
C GLU A 58 -5.86 -8.41 8.49
N LEU A 59 -6.82 -7.56 8.13
CA LEU A 59 -7.99 -7.27 8.98
C LEU A 59 -8.92 -8.47 9.15
N ILE A 60 -9.08 -9.29 8.11
CA ILE A 60 -9.81 -10.56 8.16
C ILE A 60 -9.07 -11.56 9.06
N LYS A 61 -7.75 -11.69 8.86
CA LYS A 61 -6.88 -12.57 9.66
C LYS A 61 -6.98 -12.32 11.15
N ILE A 62 -6.91 -11.04 11.55
CA ILE A 62 -6.98 -10.73 12.98
C ILE A 62 -8.42 -10.91 13.50
N GLY A 63 -9.43 -10.97 12.61
CA GLY A 63 -10.84 -11.14 12.92
C GLY A 63 -11.52 -9.82 13.28
N PHE A 64 -10.96 -8.70 12.81
CA PHE A 64 -11.52 -7.38 13.03
C PHE A 64 -12.63 -7.07 12.03
N VAL A 65 -12.39 -7.34 10.74
CA VAL A 65 -13.42 -7.29 9.70
C VAL A 65 -14.07 -8.66 9.57
N ARG A 66 -15.41 -8.68 9.46
CA ARG A 66 -16.15 -9.88 9.08
C ARG A 66 -16.29 -9.95 7.57
N PHE A 67 -15.70 -10.98 6.98
CA PHE A 67 -15.76 -11.27 5.56
C PHE A 67 -16.09 -12.75 5.38
N HIS A 68 -17.25 -13.03 4.78
CA HIS A 68 -17.75 -14.40 4.63
C HIS A 68 -17.13 -15.12 3.43
N LEU A 69 -17.23 -16.45 3.40
CA LEU A 69 -16.66 -17.27 2.34
C LEU A 69 -17.29 -16.93 0.99
N GLY A 70 -18.60 -16.69 0.95
CA GLY A 70 -19.27 -16.18 -0.26
C GLY A 70 -18.63 -14.89 -0.80
N GLN A 71 -18.32 -13.92 0.06
CA GLN A 71 -17.64 -12.68 -0.34
C GLN A 71 -16.21 -12.92 -0.85
N LEU A 72 -15.49 -13.88 -0.27
CA LEU A 72 -14.14 -14.26 -0.69
C LEU A 72 -14.13 -14.90 -2.07
N LEU A 73 -15.09 -15.77 -2.35
CA LEU A 73 -15.24 -16.38 -3.68
C LEU A 73 -15.57 -15.33 -4.75
N ILE A 74 -16.47 -14.39 -4.43
CA ILE A 74 -16.76 -13.25 -5.31
C ILE A 74 -15.53 -12.37 -5.53
N LEU A 75 -14.75 -12.10 -4.48
CA LEU A 75 -13.49 -11.35 -4.60
C LEU A 75 -12.54 -12.04 -5.60
N PHE A 76 -12.38 -13.36 -5.52
CA PHE A 76 -11.52 -14.10 -6.44
C PHE A 76 -12.01 -14.02 -7.89
N ILE A 77 -13.32 -14.18 -8.14
CA ILE A 77 -13.88 -13.99 -9.49
C ILE A 77 -13.58 -12.58 -9.99
N MET A 78 -13.84 -11.56 -9.18
CA MET A 78 -13.61 -10.16 -9.58
C MET A 78 -12.14 -9.87 -9.89
N LEU A 79 -11.21 -10.45 -9.13
CA LEU A 79 -9.77 -10.34 -9.37
C LEU A 79 -9.38 -10.96 -10.72
N LEU A 80 -9.89 -12.17 -10.98
CA LEU A 80 -9.64 -12.91 -12.22
C LEU A 80 -10.23 -12.21 -13.44
N GLU A 81 -11.47 -11.73 -13.34
CA GLU A 81 -12.13 -10.96 -14.39
C GLU A 81 -11.43 -9.62 -14.65
N LYS A 82 -10.93 -8.94 -13.61
CA LYS A 82 -10.12 -7.73 -13.81
C LYS A 82 -8.87 -8.02 -14.64
N VAL A 83 -8.15 -9.10 -14.37
CA VAL A 83 -6.97 -9.49 -15.17
C VAL A 83 -7.35 -9.82 -16.61
N LYS A 84 -8.45 -10.56 -16.85
CA LYS A 84 -8.98 -10.79 -18.20
C LYS A 84 -9.30 -9.47 -18.92
N TYR A 85 -9.99 -8.56 -18.24
CA TYR A 85 -10.34 -7.25 -18.78
C TYR A 85 -9.10 -6.45 -19.20
N MET A 86 -8.06 -6.39 -18.35
CA MET A 86 -6.82 -5.70 -18.71
C MET A 86 -6.14 -6.35 -19.92
N ARG A 87 -6.08 -7.68 -19.97
CA ARG A 87 -5.48 -8.44 -21.08
C ARG A 87 -6.22 -8.20 -22.40
N ASN A 88 -7.55 -8.13 -22.39
CA ASN A 88 -8.35 -7.87 -23.59
C ASN A 88 -8.10 -6.47 -24.16
N HIS A 89 -7.60 -5.53 -23.35
CA HIS A 89 -7.18 -4.20 -23.78
C HIS A 89 -5.66 -4.12 -24.04
N ASN A 90 -4.96 -5.25 -24.12
CA ASN A 90 -3.50 -5.34 -24.31
C ASN A 90 -2.67 -4.65 -23.21
N LEU A 91 -3.25 -4.46 -22.02
CA LEU A 91 -2.56 -3.85 -20.87
C LEU A 91 -1.96 -4.93 -19.98
N LYS A 92 -0.66 -4.79 -19.69
CA LYS A 92 0.11 -5.71 -18.82
C LYS A 92 0.62 -4.99 -17.59
N HIS A 93 0.38 -5.54 -16.41
CA HIS A 93 0.81 -4.97 -15.14
C HIS A 93 2.25 -5.33 -14.76
N LYS A 94 2.73 -6.55 -15.07
CA LYS A 94 4.12 -7.03 -14.84
C LYS A 94 4.61 -7.09 -13.38
N TYR A 95 3.97 -6.36 -12.46
CA TYR A 95 4.34 -6.17 -11.06
C TYR A 95 3.16 -6.41 -10.10
N LEU A 96 2.12 -7.11 -10.56
CA LEU A 96 0.90 -7.31 -9.79
C LEU A 96 1.19 -8.01 -8.46
N SER A 97 0.78 -7.39 -7.34
CA SER A 97 0.97 -7.90 -5.99
C SER A 97 -0.21 -7.48 -5.09
N LEU A 98 -0.31 -8.07 -3.89
CA LEU A 98 -1.35 -7.71 -2.91
C LEU A 98 -1.36 -6.21 -2.56
N ASP A 99 -0.20 -5.56 -2.56
CA ASP A 99 -0.03 -4.13 -2.23
C ASP A 99 -0.27 -3.18 -3.42
N ARG A 100 -0.73 -3.72 -4.55
CA ARG A 100 -1.04 -2.97 -5.77
C ARG A 100 -2.48 -3.18 -6.23
N ILE A 101 -3.29 -3.84 -5.42
CA ILE A 101 -4.67 -4.18 -5.72
C ILE A 101 -5.56 -3.45 -4.72
N TRP A 102 -6.44 -2.61 -5.24
CA TRP A 102 -7.36 -1.80 -4.46
C TRP A 102 -8.80 -2.22 -4.73
N LEU A 103 -9.57 -2.34 -3.65
CA LEU A 103 -11.02 -2.52 -3.68
C LEU A 103 -11.66 -1.15 -3.47
N ILE A 104 -12.37 -0.65 -4.46
CA ILE A 104 -13.08 0.64 -4.42
C ILE A 104 -14.56 0.38 -4.19
N PHE A 105 -15.10 0.77 -3.03
CA PHE A 105 -16.48 0.51 -2.66
C PHE A 105 -17.45 1.39 -3.46
N LYS A 106 -18.53 0.78 -3.94
CA LYS A 106 -19.61 1.48 -4.65
C LYS A 106 -20.58 2.14 -3.66
N ASN A 107 -21.28 3.17 -4.10
CA ASN A 107 -22.44 3.76 -3.39
C ASN A 107 -22.16 4.13 -1.92
N ASN A 108 -20.96 4.64 -1.61
CA ASN A 108 -20.52 4.95 -0.25
C ASN A 108 -20.62 3.77 0.74
N GLN A 109 -20.55 2.54 0.24
CA GLN A 109 -20.44 1.35 1.09
C GLN A 109 -19.06 1.29 1.75
N TYR A 110 -18.96 0.53 2.83
CA TYR A 110 -17.75 0.38 3.61
C TYR A 110 -17.77 -0.92 4.40
N LEU A 111 -16.59 -1.50 4.61
CA LEU A 111 -16.41 -2.63 5.53
C LEU A 111 -16.61 -2.18 6.98
N THR A 112 -17.12 -3.10 7.80
CA THR A 112 -17.32 -2.91 9.25
C THR A 112 -16.94 -4.17 10.01
N ILE A 113 -16.96 -4.09 11.34
CA ILE A 113 -16.81 -5.27 12.21
C ILE A 113 -18.06 -6.18 12.21
N LEU A 114 -19.18 -5.65 11.73
CA LEU A 114 -20.38 -6.40 11.41
C LEU A 114 -20.31 -6.89 9.97
N TYR A 115 -20.91 -8.04 9.74
CA TYR A 115 -21.09 -8.50 8.38
C TYR A 115 -22.06 -7.58 7.64
N LYS A 116 -21.68 -7.22 6.42
CA LYS A 116 -22.54 -6.52 5.46
C LYS A 116 -22.12 -6.94 4.06
N LYS A 117 -23.08 -7.08 3.16
CA LYS A 117 -22.80 -7.14 1.72
C LYS A 117 -22.00 -5.89 1.30
N VAL A 118 -20.97 -6.09 0.51
CA VAL A 118 -20.17 -4.99 -0.05
C VAL A 118 -19.91 -5.25 -1.52
N ASP A 119 -20.24 -4.25 -2.32
CA ASP A 119 -20.02 -4.15 -3.74
C ASP A 119 -18.82 -3.23 -3.98
N TYR A 120 -17.87 -3.70 -4.76
CA TYR A 120 -16.65 -2.94 -5.07
C TYR A 120 -16.30 -3.04 -6.55
N GLN A 121 -15.36 -2.22 -6.97
CA GLN A 121 -14.57 -2.37 -8.18
C GLN A 121 -13.14 -2.66 -7.79
N ILE A 122 -12.39 -3.25 -8.72
CA ILE A 122 -10.96 -3.52 -8.53
C ILE A 122 -10.18 -2.56 -9.43
N ALA A 123 -9.23 -1.89 -8.81
CA ALA A 123 -8.22 -1.10 -9.50
C ALA A 123 -6.83 -1.58 -9.14
N PHE A 124 -5.92 -1.54 -10.11
CA PHE A 124 -4.51 -1.83 -9.90
C PHE A 124 -3.67 -0.55 -9.93
N THR A 125 -2.52 -0.57 -9.25
CA THR A 125 -1.58 0.55 -9.21
C THR A 125 -0.14 0.13 -9.52
N GLY A 126 0.58 1.03 -10.19
CA GLY A 126 1.98 0.84 -10.55
C GLY A 126 2.21 -0.33 -11.52
N TYR A 127 1.56 -0.24 -12.67
CA TYR A 127 1.70 -1.12 -13.83
C TYR A 127 3.12 -1.16 -14.43
N GLN A 128 3.90 -0.15 -14.13
CA GLN A 128 5.27 -0.01 -14.60
C GLN A 128 6.17 0.16 -13.38
N ASN A 129 7.44 -0.12 -13.57
CA ASN A 129 8.46 0.11 -12.56
C ASN A 129 9.80 0.22 -13.27
N GLU A 130 10.14 1.43 -13.73
CA GLU A 130 11.41 1.69 -14.42
C GLU A 130 12.60 1.29 -13.54
N PHE A 131 12.47 1.50 -12.25
CA PHE A 131 13.52 1.25 -11.28
C PHE A 131 13.74 -0.26 -11.02
N ARG A 132 12.71 -1.11 -11.09
CA ARG A 132 12.87 -2.57 -10.83
C ARG A 132 13.15 -3.43 -12.05
N GLU A 133 13.21 -2.90 -13.28
CA GLU A 133 13.39 -3.75 -14.48
C GLU A 133 14.72 -4.53 -14.49
N ASP A 134 15.77 -4.06 -13.80
CA ASP A 134 17.11 -4.67 -13.82
C ASP A 134 17.35 -5.73 -12.71
N LEU A 135 16.51 -5.79 -11.67
CA LEU A 135 16.68 -6.71 -10.53
C LEU A 135 15.94 -8.04 -10.76
N SER A 136 16.36 -8.79 -11.78
CA SER A 136 16.32 -10.26 -11.98
C SER A 136 15.11 -11.12 -11.54
N LYS A 137 13.96 -10.57 -11.15
CA LYS A 137 12.71 -11.33 -11.07
C LYS A 137 12.03 -11.25 -12.42
N THR A 138 12.01 -12.39 -13.11
CA THR A 138 11.30 -12.64 -14.36
C THR A 138 9.99 -11.87 -14.40
N LYS A 139 9.79 -11.09 -15.47
CA LYS A 139 8.47 -10.53 -15.84
C LYS A 139 7.47 -11.69 -15.80
N CYS A 140 6.71 -11.75 -14.71
CA CYS A 140 5.79 -12.85 -14.49
C CYS A 140 4.47 -12.47 -15.14
N ASP A 141 3.87 -13.41 -15.86
CA ASP A 141 2.59 -13.22 -16.52
C ASP A 141 1.52 -12.85 -15.48
N ASP A 142 0.71 -11.83 -15.77
CA ASP A 142 -0.28 -11.30 -14.82
C ASP A 142 -1.27 -12.38 -14.39
N SER A 143 -1.60 -13.32 -15.29
CA SER A 143 -2.44 -14.48 -15.01
C SER A 143 -1.82 -15.38 -13.95
N LYS A 144 -0.51 -15.64 -14.05
CA LYS A 144 0.22 -16.44 -13.05
C LYS A 144 0.28 -15.70 -11.72
N ASN A 145 0.55 -14.40 -11.73
CA ASN A 145 0.62 -13.60 -10.50
C ASN A 145 -0.71 -13.59 -9.76
N ILE A 146 -1.84 -13.38 -10.44
CA ILE A 146 -3.14 -13.33 -9.76
C ILE A 146 -3.56 -14.69 -9.20
N LEU A 147 -3.26 -15.78 -9.91
CA LEU A 147 -3.52 -17.14 -9.44
C LEU A 147 -2.61 -17.52 -8.26
N GLN A 148 -1.37 -17.04 -8.24
CA GLN A 148 -0.46 -17.18 -7.09
C GLN A 148 -0.98 -16.39 -5.88
N ILE A 149 -1.44 -15.14 -6.09
CA ILE A 149 -2.05 -14.32 -5.03
C ILE A 149 -3.25 -15.05 -4.41
N ILE A 150 -4.17 -15.54 -5.24
CA ILE A 150 -5.36 -16.30 -4.78
C ILE A 150 -4.92 -17.56 -4.03
N SER A 151 -3.96 -18.31 -4.57
CA SER A 151 -3.41 -19.51 -3.92
C SER A 151 -2.82 -19.21 -2.55
N SER A 152 -2.05 -18.12 -2.41
CA SER A 152 -1.47 -17.70 -1.14
C SER A 152 -2.53 -17.29 -0.12
N ILE A 153 -3.58 -16.58 -0.54
CA ILE A 153 -4.71 -16.23 0.32
C ILE A 153 -5.40 -17.51 0.82
N ILE A 154 -5.70 -18.45 -0.07
CA ILE A 154 -6.38 -19.71 0.28
C ILE A 154 -5.55 -20.55 1.24
N GLN A 155 -4.28 -20.79 0.92
CA GLN A 155 -3.37 -21.53 1.80
C GLN A 155 -3.32 -20.91 3.19
N TYR A 156 -3.23 -19.58 3.25
CA TYR A 156 -3.22 -18.86 4.50
C TYR A 156 -4.52 -19.07 5.30
N PHE A 157 -5.67 -18.95 4.64
CA PHE A 157 -6.99 -19.09 5.25
C PHE A 157 -7.26 -20.52 5.73
N ALA A 158 -6.83 -21.52 4.96
CA ALA A 158 -6.86 -22.93 5.31
C ALA A 158 -6.04 -23.21 6.57
N ASN A 159 -4.77 -22.79 6.59
CA ASN A 159 -3.85 -23.06 7.70
C ASN A 159 -4.30 -22.39 9.02
N ASN A 160 -4.97 -21.23 8.93
CA ASN A 160 -5.35 -20.44 10.09
C ASN A 160 -6.84 -20.57 10.49
N ASN A 161 -7.63 -21.39 9.77
CA ASN A 161 -9.06 -21.59 10.03
C ASN A 161 -9.86 -20.27 10.11
N ILE A 162 -9.56 -19.30 9.25
CA ILE A 162 -10.04 -17.91 9.41
C ILE A 162 -11.56 -17.77 9.18
N VAL A 163 -12.12 -18.58 8.30
CA VAL A 163 -13.55 -18.50 7.90
C VAL A 163 -14.38 -19.63 8.52
N CYS A 164 -13.73 -20.62 9.13
CA CYS A 164 -14.40 -21.74 9.76
C CYS A 164 -14.58 -21.48 11.26
N ASN A 165 -15.82 -21.50 11.74
CA ASN A 165 -16.07 -21.45 13.18
C ASN A 165 -15.32 -22.60 13.88
N LYS A 166 -14.59 -22.31 14.97
CA LYS A 166 -13.68 -23.28 15.61
C LYS A 166 -14.37 -24.58 16.03
N LYS A 167 -15.70 -24.56 16.19
CA LYS A 167 -16.55 -25.68 16.64
C LYS A 167 -17.22 -26.51 15.53
N CYS A 168 -17.01 -26.22 14.25
CA CYS A 168 -17.74 -26.87 13.16
C CYS A 168 -17.09 -28.18 12.67
N SER A 169 -17.90 -29.23 12.51
CA SER A 169 -17.60 -30.48 11.78
C SER A 169 -17.32 -30.25 10.29
N SER A 170 -17.75 -29.10 9.74
CA SER A 170 -17.59 -28.70 8.34
C SER A 170 -16.21 -28.16 7.95
N LYS A 171 -15.22 -28.16 8.87
CA LYS A 171 -13.85 -27.67 8.57
C LYS A 171 -13.18 -28.47 7.46
N ASN A 172 -13.25 -29.79 7.56
CA ASN A 172 -12.69 -30.69 6.55
C ASN A 172 -13.44 -30.54 5.22
N ASP A 173 -14.75 -30.32 5.28
CA ASP A 173 -15.57 -30.09 4.07
C ASP A 173 -15.20 -28.79 3.38
N ILE A 174 -15.03 -27.67 4.10
CA ILE A 174 -14.60 -26.40 3.51
C ILE A 174 -13.20 -26.54 2.92
N PHE A 175 -12.27 -27.19 3.64
CA PHE A 175 -10.92 -27.40 3.14
C PHE A 175 -10.92 -28.26 1.86
N ASN A 176 -11.55 -29.43 1.90
CA ASN A 176 -11.53 -30.38 0.79
C ASN A 176 -12.36 -29.92 -0.40
N ASN A 177 -13.56 -29.37 -0.15
CA ASN A 177 -14.53 -29.08 -1.21
C ASN A 177 -14.39 -27.66 -1.78
N ILE A 178 -13.75 -26.73 -1.05
CA ILE A 178 -13.60 -25.34 -1.51
C ILE A 178 -12.12 -24.98 -1.67
N TYR A 179 -11.36 -24.95 -0.57
CA TYR A 179 -9.99 -24.44 -0.61
C TYR A 179 -9.07 -25.28 -1.50
N LEU A 180 -9.08 -26.60 -1.34
CA LEU A 180 -8.24 -27.50 -2.13
C LEU A 180 -8.60 -27.47 -3.62
N VAL A 181 -9.90 -27.39 -3.93
CA VAL A 181 -10.41 -27.33 -5.31
C VAL A 181 -9.91 -26.07 -6.02
N ILE A 182 -10.06 -24.89 -5.39
CA ILE A 182 -9.60 -23.63 -5.98
C ILE A 182 -8.06 -23.60 -6.07
N TYR A 183 -7.36 -24.05 -5.03
CA TYR A 183 -5.90 -24.12 -5.03
C TYR A 183 -5.36 -24.99 -6.18
N ASN A 184 -5.96 -26.17 -6.40
CA ASN A 184 -5.60 -27.03 -7.51
C ASN A 184 -5.94 -26.41 -8.87
N SER A 185 -7.06 -25.69 -8.99
CA SER A 185 -7.36 -24.93 -10.21
C SER A 185 -6.31 -23.87 -10.51
N CYS A 186 -5.88 -23.11 -9.50
CA CYS A 186 -4.87 -22.07 -9.68
C CYS A 186 -3.52 -22.63 -10.16
N LYS A 187 -3.17 -23.86 -9.79
CA LYS A 187 -1.96 -24.54 -10.29
C LYS A 187 -1.97 -24.81 -11.79
N ASN A 188 -3.15 -24.97 -12.39
CA ASN A 188 -3.29 -25.20 -13.82
C ASN A 188 -3.03 -23.94 -14.66
N GLN A 189 -2.88 -22.77 -14.02
CA GLN A 189 -2.57 -21.48 -14.65
C GLN A 189 -3.63 -20.99 -15.66
N ASP A 190 -4.87 -21.50 -15.59
CA ASP A 190 -5.98 -21.07 -16.43
C ASP A 190 -6.98 -20.21 -15.63
N ILE A 191 -7.11 -18.95 -16.04
CA ILE A 191 -8.04 -18.00 -15.40
C ILE A 191 -9.49 -18.44 -15.62
N GLN A 192 -9.89 -18.78 -16.85
CA GLN A 192 -11.29 -19.06 -17.17
C GLN A 192 -11.75 -20.34 -16.45
N GLN A 193 -10.92 -21.38 -16.49
CA GLN A 193 -11.19 -22.60 -15.75
C GLN A 193 -11.36 -22.34 -14.25
N THR A 194 -10.54 -21.46 -13.68
CA THR A 194 -10.63 -21.11 -12.25
C THR A 194 -11.90 -20.33 -11.94
N ILE A 195 -12.33 -19.42 -12.81
CA ILE A 195 -13.63 -18.73 -12.68
C ILE A 195 -14.77 -19.75 -12.72
N ASP A 196 -14.80 -20.63 -13.72
CA ASP A 196 -15.86 -21.63 -13.88
C ASP A 196 -15.96 -22.57 -12.67
N ILE A 197 -14.82 -22.90 -12.06
CA ILE A 197 -14.76 -23.70 -10.83
C ILE A 197 -15.34 -22.92 -9.65
N ILE A 198 -14.97 -21.65 -9.47
CA ILE A 198 -15.50 -20.83 -8.37
C ILE A 198 -17.02 -20.62 -8.53
N ASP A 199 -17.51 -20.39 -9.75
CA ASP A 199 -18.95 -20.28 -10.03
C ASP A 199 -19.70 -21.57 -9.69
N LYS A 200 -19.16 -22.74 -10.07
CA LYS A 200 -19.72 -24.04 -9.66
C LYS A 200 -19.73 -24.21 -8.14
N LEU A 201 -18.71 -23.73 -7.43
CA LEU A 201 -18.65 -23.77 -5.97
C LEU A 201 -19.69 -22.85 -5.34
N LEU A 202 -19.91 -21.65 -5.88
CA LEU A 202 -20.96 -20.74 -5.44
C LEU A 202 -22.34 -21.39 -5.59
N LEU A 203 -22.64 -21.95 -6.76
CA LEU A 203 -23.93 -22.61 -7.04
C LEU A 203 -24.15 -23.85 -6.14
N SER A 204 -23.17 -24.74 -6.07
CA SER A 204 -23.29 -25.99 -5.29
C SER A 204 -23.41 -25.74 -3.78
N ASN A 205 -22.92 -24.60 -3.28
CA ASN A 205 -23.03 -24.20 -1.89
C ASN A 205 -24.14 -23.17 -1.63
N GLN A 206 -25.17 -23.12 -2.49
CA GLN A 206 -26.37 -22.30 -2.28
C GLN A 206 -26.04 -20.81 -2.08
N PHE A 207 -25.22 -20.24 -2.96
CA PHE A 207 -24.86 -18.83 -2.88
C PHE A 207 -26.08 -17.91 -2.91
N ASP A 208 -26.15 -17.02 -1.93
CA ASP A 208 -27.13 -15.95 -1.86
C ASP A 208 -26.48 -14.63 -2.32
N PRO A 209 -26.86 -14.09 -3.49
CA PRO A 209 -26.28 -12.84 -4.02
C PRO A 209 -26.74 -11.57 -3.27
N ASN A 210 -27.85 -11.63 -2.52
CA ASN A 210 -28.35 -10.51 -1.74
C ASN A 210 -27.52 -10.28 -0.49
N PHE A 211 -26.98 -11.35 0.10
CA PHE A 211 -26.10 -11.26 1.25
C PHE A 211 -24.62 -11.42 0.89
N GLN A 212 -24.30 -12.15 -0.19
CA GLN A 212 -22.95 -12.66 -0.53
C GLN A 212 -22.46 -13.74 0.44
N THR A 213 -23.33 -14.71 0.74
CA THR A 213 -23.06 -15.84 1.63
C THR A 213 -23.28 -17.17 0.93
N ILE A 214 -22.62 -18.23 1.42
CA ILE A 214 -22.90 -19.62 1.04
C ILE A 214 -23.40 -20.42 2.27
N SER A 215 -23.82 -21.67 2.06
CA SER A 215 -24.38 -22.56 3.10
C SER A 215 -23.45 -22.79 4.30
N PHE A 216 -22.13 -22.68 4.10
CA PHE A 216 -21.12 -22.79 5.17
C PHE A 216 -20.95 -21.54 6.02
N ASP A 217 -21.42 -20.38 5.55
CA ASP A 217 -21.32 -19.14 6.32
C ASP A 217 -22.31 -19.17 7.49
N ASP A 218 -21.88 -18.65 8.65
CA ASP A 218 -22.75 -18.53 9.81
C ASP A 218 -23.99 -17.71 9.42
N LYS A 219 -25.18 -18.34 9.41
CA LYS A 219 -26.43 -17.58 9.42
C LYS A 219 -26.37 -16.68 10.64
N ILE A 220 -26.48 -15.36 10.44
CA ILE A 220 -26.43 -14.37 11.51
C ILE A 220 -27.65 -14.59 12.42
N VAL A 221 -27.57 -15.47 13.41
CA VAL A 221 -28.75 -15.87 14.22
C VAL A 221 -28.63 -15.48 15.69
N ASP A 222 -27.46 -15.05 16.17
CA ASP A 222 -27.35 -14.59 17.57
C ASP A 222 -27.61 -13.08 17.70
N HIS A 223 -28.90 -12.72 17.81
CA HIS A 223 -29.38 -11.33 17.92
C HIS A 223 -28.68 -10.55 19.05
N TYR A 224 -28.34 -11.21 20.16
CA TYR A 224 -27.66 -10.58 21.30
C TYR A 224 -26.18 -10.27 21.00
N LYS A 225 -25.45 -11.20 20.36
CA LYS A 225 -24.07 -10.93 19.89
C LYS A 225 -24.04 -9.85 18.81
N TYR A 226 -25.07 -9.79 17.98
CA TYR A 226 -25.20 -8.78 16.93
C TYR A 226 -25.45 -7.38 17.52
N SER A 227 -26.40 -7.23 18.45
CA SER A 227 -26.70 -5.93 19.09
C SER A 227 -25.51 -5.37 19.88
N LYS A 228 -24.78 -6.23 20.62
CA LYS A 228 -23.58 -5.81 21.36
C LYS A 228 -22.42 -5.39 20.46
N ARG A 229 -22.18 -6.11 19.36
CA ARG A 229 -21.19 -5.70 18.34
C ARG A 229 -21.59 -4.40 17.65
N LYS A 230 -22.89 -4.18 17.41
CA LYS A 230 -23.41 -2.93 16.85
C LYS A 230 -23.11 -1.73 17.75
N TYR A 231 -23.27 -1.89 19.07
CA TYR A 231 -22.86 -0.85 20.02
C TYR A 231 -21.34 -0.58 19.95
N GLN A 232 -20.52 -1.64 19.98
CA GLN A 232 -19.06 -1.50 19.89
C GLN A 232 -18.59 -0.90 18.56
N GLN A 233 -19.30 -1.13 17.46
CA GLN A 233 -18.99 -0.53 16.16
C GLN A 233 -19.04 1.00 16.25
N LEU A 234 -20.06 1.56 16.90
CA LEU A 234 -20.20 3.02 17.04
C LEU A 234 -19.03 3.59 17.84
N THR A 235 -18.63 2.93 18.93
CA THR A 235 -17.46 3.35 19.72
C THR A 235 -16.18 3.28 18.90
N ILE A 236 -15.94 2.17 18.19
CA ILE A 236 -14.76 2.00 17.32
C ILE A 236 -14.71 3.07 16.24
N GLU A 237 -15.82 3.30 15.55
CA GLU A 237 -15.90 4.31 14.50
C GLU A 237 -15.60 5.70 15.04
N LYS A 238 -16.19 6.07 16.18
CA LYS A 238 -15.93 7.34 16.86
C LYS A 238 -14.45 7.46 17.27
N THR A 239 -13.88 6.41 17.86
CA THR A 239 -12.48 6.39 18.25
C THR A 239 -11.55 6.57 17.06
N LEU A 240 -11.73 5.80 15.99
CA LEU A 240 -10.90 5.94 14.79
C LEU A 240 -11.01 7.34 14.18
N GLN A 241 -12.22 7.93 14.16
CA GLN A 241 -12.40 9.30 13.70
C GLN A 241 -11.64 10.32 14.56
N GLN A 242 -11.69 10.19 15.89
CA GLN A 242 -10.97 11.07 16.80
C GLN A 242 -9.44 10.98 16.61
N LEU A 243 -8.91 9.76 16.49
CA LEU A 243 -7.48 9.55 16.25
C LEU A 243 -7.04 10.12 14.90
N ILE A 244 -7.84 9.94 13.85
CA ILE A 244 -7.54 10.51 12.53
C ILE A 244 -7.57 12.03 12.56
N LEU A 245 -8.61 12.63 13.15
CA LEU A 245 -8.71 14.09 13.26
C LEU A 245 -7.49 14.69 13.98
N LYS A 246 -6.95 13.99 14.98
CA LYS A 246 -5.82 14.45 15.76
C LYS A 246 -4.47 14.26 15.06
N TYR A 247 -4.30 13.18 14.31
CA TYR A 247 -2.98 12.75 13.82
C TYR A 247 -2.85 12.68 12.28
N ASN A 248 -3.77 13.28 11.52
CA ASN A 248 -3.76 13.27 10.05
C ASN A 248 -2.60 14.04 9.38
N GLN A 249 -1.74 14.71 10.15
CA GLN A 249 -0.62 15.49 9.61
C GLN A 249 0.43 14.61 8.91
N ASN A 250 0.58 13.35 9.32
CA ASN A 250 1.47 12.38 8.68
C ASN A 250 0.69 11.10 8.33
N PRO A 251 0.17 10.97 7.10
CA PRO A 251 -0.67 9.83 6.70
C PRO A 251 -0.01 8.46 6.85
N LEU A 252 1.30 8.34 6.61
CA LEU A 252 2.02 7.07 6.75
C LEU A 252 2.14 6.64 8.22
N VAL A 253 2.49 7.58 9.11
CA VAL A 253 2.54 7.32 10.56
C VAL A 253 1.15 7.05 11.10
N LEU A 254 0.14 7.79 10.62
CA LEU A 254 -1.26 7.54 10.93
C LEU A 254 -1.68 6.12 10.55
N ASP A 255 -1.34 5.64 9.34
CA ASP A 255 -1.64 4.28 8.89
C ASP A 255 -1.05 3.24 9.86
N LEU A 256 0.24 3.37 10.21
CA LEU A 256 0.91 2.46 11.14
C LEU A 256 0.23 2.48 12.52
N PHE A 257 -0.04 3.66 13.04
CA PHE A 257 -0.68 3.85 14.34
C PHE A 257 -2.11 3.28 14.36
N LEU A 258 -2.91 3.53 13.32
CA LEU A 258 -4.27 2.98 13.20
C LEU A 258 -4.26 1.46 13.15
N PHE A 259 -3.30 0.83 12.48
CA PHE A 259 -3.17 -0.63 12.49
C PHE A 259 -2.82 -1.20 13.86
N GLU A 260 -1.93 -0.55 14.62
CA GLU A 260 -1.66 -0.93 16.02
C GLU A 260 -2.95 -0.79 16.86
N LYS A 261 -3.67 0.31 16.70
CA LYS A 261 -4.93 0.57 17.39
C LYS A 261 -6.01 -0.44 17.08
N ILE A 262 -6.17 -0.81 15.81
CA ILE A 262 -7.11 -1.83 15.38
C ILE A 262 -6.78 -3.18 16.05
N ASN A 263 -5.50 -3.53 16.17
CA ASN A 263 -5.07 -4.74 16.87
C ASN A 263 -5.42 -4.72 18.37
N GLU A 264 -5.27 -3.58 19.04
CA GLU A 264 -5.71 -3.39 20.42
C GLU A 264 -7.25 -3.48 20.54
N MET A 265 -7.99 -2.75 19.69
CA MET A 265 -9.45 -2.75 19.65
C MET A 265 -10.01 -4.16 19.47
N ARG A 266 -9.38 -4.96 18.62
CA ARG A 266 -9.73 -6.37 18.41
C ARG A 266 -9.62 -7.20 19.69
N ILE A 267 -8.62 -6.97 20.53
CA ILE A 267 -8.50 -7.66 21.84
C ILE A 267 -9.66 -7.25 22.74
N ASN A 268 -9.99 -5.96 22.77
CA ASN A 268 -11.13 -5.44 23.55
C ASN A 268 -12.48 -5.97 23.03
N LEU A 269 -12.64 -6.13 21.71
CA LEU A 269 -13.79 -6.78 21.10
C LEU A 269 -13.93 -8.24 21.55
N LYS A 270 -12.83 -9.00 21.59
CA LYS A 270 -12.83 -10.39 22.08
C LYS A 270 -13.18 -10.50 23.56
N ASN A 271 -12.69 -9.55 24.36
CA ASN A 271 -12.83 -9.55 25.82
C ASN A 271 -14.02 -8.73 26.33
N TRP A 272 -14.81 -8.13 25.43
CA TRP A 272 -15.96 -7.29 25.73
C TRP A 272 -15.67 -6.10 26.66
N LYS A 273 -14.48 -5.51 26.56
CA LYS A 273 -14.08 -4.34 27.36
C LYS A 273 -14.55 -3.04 26.68
N CYS A 274 -14.76 -2.00 27.48
CA CYS A 274 -14.97 -0.65 26.97
C CYS A 274 -13.72 -0.17 26.23
N LEU A 275 -13.92 0.62 25.19
CA LEU A 275 -12.85 1.33 24.50
C LEU A 275 -12.82 2.74 25.07
N ASP A 276 -12.10 2.91 26.17
CA ASP A 276 -11.84 4.23 26.73
C ASP A 276 -10.56 4.78 26.11
N LEU A 277 -10.64 6.00 25.61
CA LEU A 277 -9.48 6.74 25.12
C LEU A 277 -8.87 7.50 26.28
N ASP A 278 -7.73 7.04 26.76
CA ASP A 278 -6.85 7.85 27.59
C ASP A 278 -5.98 8.69 26.66
N GLU A 279 -6.35 9.96 26.47
CA GLU A 279 -5.70 10.85 25.52
C GLU A 279 -4.19 10.97 25.73
N ILE A 280 -3.72 10.90 26.98
CA ILE A 280 -2.29 10.98 27.33
C ILE A 280 -1.58 9.71 26.87
N GLN A 281 -2.14 8.54 27.17
CA GLN A 281 -1.56 7.27 26.70
C GLN A 281 -1.58 7.15 25.18
N GLU A 282 -2.63 7.64 24.53
CA GLU A 282 -2.75 7.64 23.08
C GLU A 282 -1.72 8.55 22.42
N GLU A 283 -1.50 9.74 22.98
CA GLU A 283 -0.41 10.63 22.55
C GLU A 283 0.95 9.94 22.71
N GLN A 284 1.24 9.35 23.87
CA GLN A 284 2.51 8.65 24.10
C GLN A 284 2.73 7.51 23.11
N LYS A 285 1.69 6.74 22.79
CA LYS A 285 1.76 5.67 21.79
C LYS A 285 2.00 6.23 20.40
N TYR A 286 1.27 7.28 20.01
CA TYR A 286 1.48 7.93 18.72
C TYR A 286 2.91 8.47 18.59
N GLN A 287 3.40 9.20 19.60
CA GLN A 287 4.76 9.72 19.64
C GLN A 287 5.80 8.60 19.58
N LYS A 288 5.54 7.45 20.20
CA LYS A 288 6.41 6.27 20.09
C LYS A 288 6.43 5.70 18.66
N VAL A 289 5.28 5.59 17.99
CA VAL A 289 5.21 5.14 16.58
C VAL A 289 5.93 6.14 15.67
N LEU A 290 5.70 7.43 15.87
CA LEU A 290 6.36 8.51 15.15
C LEU A 290 7.89 8.44 15.35
N LEU A 291 8.36 8.33 16.59
CA LEU A 291 9.78 8.22 16.90
C LEU A 291 10.40 6.96 16.27
N ASN A 292 9.73 5.81 16.34
CA ASN A 292 10.22 4.58 15.72
C ASN A 292 10.29 4.70 14.19
N TYR A 293 9.29 5.35 13.58
CA TYR A 293 9.27 5.63 12.15
C TYR A 293 10.41 6.57 11.77
N GLN A 294 10.57 7.68 12.50
CA GLN A 294 11.66 8.63 12.33
C GLN A 294 13.02 7.98 12.53
N GLN A 295 13.23 7.13 13.53
CA GLN A 295 14.51 6.43 13.73
C GLN A 295 14.86 5.50 12.57
N LYS A 296 13.88 4.76 12.05
CA LYS A 296 14.09 3.89 10.89
C LYS A 296 14.42 4.67 9.63
N ASN A 297 13.70 5.77 9.39
CA ASN A 297 13.95 6.64 8.26
C ASN A 297 15.26 7.41 8.43
N LYS A 298 15.58 7.88 9.64
CA LYS A 298 16.79 8.63 9.95
C LYS A 298 18.06 7.87 9.60
N ILE A 299 18.11 6.55 9.82
CA ILE A 299 19.26 5.75 9.38
C ILE A 299 19.41 5.78 7.85
N GLN A 300 18.30 5.74 7.12
CA GLN A 300 18.31 5.81 5.65
C GLN A 300 18.57 7.23 5.14
N GLU A 301 18.03 8.24 5.80
CA GLU A 301 18.26 9.66 5.52
C GLU A 301 19.72 10.02 5.80
N GLU A 302 20.30 9.60 6.92
CA GLU A 302 21.72 9.83 7.23
C GLU A 302 22.64 9.16 6.21
N GLN A 303 22.29 7.94 5.76
CA GLN A 303 23.00 7.28 4.67
C GLN A 303 22.86 8.04 3.34
N ALA A 304 21.65 8.47 3.00
CA ALA A 304 21.39 9.27 1.80
C ALA A 304 22.12 10.61 1.84
N CYS A 305 22.02 11.36 2.93
CA CYS A 305 22.70 12.64 3.16
C CYS A 305 24.22 12.48 3.11
N SER A 306 24.78 11.42 3.69
CA SER A 306 26.21 11.12 3.61
C SER A 306 26.67 10.90 2.15
N ILE A 307 25.90 10.14 1.38
CA ILE A 307 26.15 9.89 -0.04
C ILE A 307 26.05 11.19 -0.85
N LEU A 308 24.97 11.95 -0.67
CA LEU A 308 24.76 13.23 -1.35
C LEU A 308 25.86 14.24 -1.00
N THR A 309 26.27 14.31 0.27
CA THR A 309 27.40 15.16 0.70
C THR A 309 28.69 14.73 0.01
N GLY A 310 28.96 13.43 -0.08
CA GLY A 310 30.10 12.88 -0.81
C GLY A 310 30.08 13.27 -2.29
N LEU A 311 28.93 13.18 -2.95
CA LEU A 311 28.74 13.59 -4.34
C LEU A 311 28.93 15.08 -4.54
N ILE A 312 28.31 15.92 -3.71
CA ILE A 312 28.48 17.38 -3.77
C ILE A 312 29.97 17.73 -3.68
N ASN A 313 30.67 17.17 -2.69
CA ASN A 313 32.11 17.40 -2.52
C ASN A 313 32.91 16.93 -3.75
N GLN A 314 32.56 15.77 -4.32
CA GLN A 314 33.20 15.26 -5.54
C GLN A 314 32.97 16.18 -6.74
N TYR A 315 31.75 16.69 -6.94
CA TYR A 315 31.43 17.60 -8.04
C TYR A 315 32.07 18.98 -7.89
N VAL A 316 32.06 19.53 -6.67
CA VAL A 316 32.80 20.76 -6.35
C VAL A 316 34.29 20.58 -6.67
N LYS A 317 34.87 19.44 -6.27
CA LYS A 317 36.27 19.10 -6.56
C LYS A 317 36.54 18.98 -8.06
N ILE A 318 35.74 18.21 -8.81
CA ILE A 318 35.93 18.00 -10.25
C ILE A 318 35.84 19.33 -11.01
N LYS A 319 34.82 20.14 -10.73
CA LYS A 319 34.61 21.37 -11.47
C LYS A 319 35.55 22.50 -11.03
N TYR A 320 35.94 22.56 -9.76
CA TYR A 320 36.50 23.80 -9.22
C TYR A 320 37.78 23.67 -8.40
N GLU A 321 38.12 22.55 -7.75
CA GLU A 321 39.42 22.44 -7.04
C GLU A 321 40.63 22.65 -7.99
N ILE A 322 40.44 22.39 -9.29
CA ILE A 322 41.47 22.62 -10.32
C ILE A 322 41.72 24.12 -10.56
N TYR A 323 40.72 24.98 -10.33
CA TYR A 323 40.76 26.40 -10.71
C TYR A 323 40.73 27.37 -9.52
N PHE A 324 40.09 26.97 -8.41
CA PHE A 324 39.98 27.74 -7.18
C PHE A 324 39.98 26.82 -5.94
N LYS A 325 40.65 27.21 -4.86
CA LYS A 325 40.51 26.55 -3.54
C LYS A 325 39.20 26.99 -2.88
N PHE A 326 38.06 26.65 -3.48
CA PHE A 326 36.75 26.94 -2.91
C PHE A 326 36.25 25.75 -2.09
N GLU A 327 35.93 26.00 -0.81
CA GLU A 327 35.06 25.13 -0.05
C GLU A 327 33.64 25.71 -0.09
N MET A 328 32.65 24.87 -0.42
CA MET A 328 31.25 25.28 -0.40
C MET A 328 30.72 25.30 1.03
N ASP A 329 29.95 26.34 1.36
CA ASP A 329 29.34 26.53 2.67
C ASP A 329 28.40 25.37 3.05
N GLN A 330 28.44 24.98 4.33
CA GLN A 330 27.62 23.88 4.85
C GLN A 330 26.12 24.17 4.76
N SER A 331 25.70 25.44 4.93
CA SER A 331 24.31 25.85 4.78
C SER A 331 23.82 25.64 3.34
N TYR A 332 24.64 25.93 2.35
CA TYR A 332 24.30 25.73 0.94
C TYR A 332 24.25 24.25 0.58
N LYS A 333 25.19 23.44 1.09
CA LYS A 333 25.14 21.97 0.96
C LYS A 333 23.85 21.40 1.54
N GLN A 334 23.45 21.87 2.73
CA GLN A 334 22.22 21.42 3.37
C GLN A 334 21.00 21.80 2.53
N ASN A 335 20.95 23.01 1.96
CA ASN A 335 19.86 23.41 1.07
C ASN A 335 19.75 22.51 -0.17
N ILE A 336 20.89 22.14 -0.80
CA ILE A 336 20.89 21.21 -1.93
C ILE A 336 20.33 19.84 -1.50
N ILE A 337 20.78 19.33 -0.35
CA ILE A 337 20.30 18.06 0.21
C ILE A 337 18.80 18.12 0.46
N ASP A 338 18.31 19.19 1.10
CA ASP A 338 16.90 19.36 1.41
C ASP A 338 16.04 19.38 0.13
N GLN A 339 16.47 20.09 -0.92
CA GLN A 339 15.80 20.09 -2.23
C GLN A 339 15.73 18.68 -2.84
N ILE A 340 16.82 17.91 -2.77
CA ILE A 340 16.85 16.53 -3.29
C ILE A 340 15.93 15.61 -2.47
N MET A 341 15.87 15.81 -1.15
CA MET A 341 15.02 15.01 -0.26
C MET A 341 13.53 15.28 -0.46
N GLU A 342 13.16 16.44 -1.02
CA GLU A 342 11.77 16.79 -1.37
C GLU A 342 11.27 16.18 -2.67
N LEU A 343 12.15 15.61 -3.51
CA LEU A 343 11.78 14.97 -4.78
C LEU A 343 10.76 13.84 -4.57
N LYS A 344 9.84 13.66 -5.52
CA LYS A 344 8.84 12.58 -5.49
C LYS A 344 9.46 11.20 -5.60
N ILE A 345 10.64 11.09 -6.19
CA ILE A 345 11.40 9.87 -6.23
C ILE A 345 11.86 9.41 -4.84
N THR A 346 12.14 10.30 -3.89
CA THR A 346 12.45 9.89 -2.51
C THR A 346 11.19 9.32 -1.85
N LYS A 347 10.03 9.95 -2.11
CA LYS A 347 8.70 9.48 -1.66
C LYS A 347 8.29 8.15 -2.31
N TYR A 348 8.79 7.81 -3.50
CA TYR A 348 8.63 6.48 -4.10
C TYR A 348 9.13 5.37 -3.19
N PHE A 349 10.28 5.57 -2.56
CA PHE A 349 10.89 4.58 -1.67
C PHE A 349 10.20 4.53 -0.28
N GLU A 350 9.44 5.57 0.10
CA GLU A 350 8.62 5.54 1.32
C GLU A 350 7.37 4.64 1.18
N ASN A 351 6.86 4.37 -0.04
CA ASN A 351 5.66 3.55 -0.23
C ASN A 351 5.83 2.09 0.17
N SER A 352 7.07 1.59 0.15
CA SER A 352 7.31 0.17 0.16
C SER A 352 7.80 -0.28 1.53
N LYS A 353 7.01 -1.16 2.17
CA LYS A 353 7.45 -1.96 3.32
C LYS A 353 8.75 -2.75 3.03
N GLU A 354 9.12 -2.89 1.75
CA GLU A 354 10.33 -3.57 1.27
C GLU A 354 11.58 -2.69 1.23
N VAL A 355 11.48 -1.36 1.23
CA VAL A 355 12.64 -0.44 1.23
C VAL A 355 13.44 -0.54 2.52
N HIS A 356 12.80 -1.01 3.59
CA HIS A 356 13.46 -1.30 4.86
C HIS A 356 14.23 -2.64 4.88
N LYS A 357 14.25 -3.40 3.78
CA LYS A 357 15.13 -4.57 3.65
C LYS A 357 16.45 -4.11 3.03
N CYS A 358 17.57 -4.27 3.76
CA CYS A 358 18.92 -3.82 3.38
C CYS A 358 19.37 -4.19 1.95
N VAL A 359 18.74 -5.19 1.33
CA VAL A 359 18.98 -5.64 -0.05
C VAL A 359 18.71 -4.55 -1.11
N TYR A 360 17.99 -3.47 -0.77
CA TYR A 360 17.65 -2.39 -1.71
C TYR A 360 18.39 -1.07 -1.51
N ALA A 361 19.28 -0.97 -0.51
CA ALA A 361 19.97 0.27 -0.21
C ALA A 361 20.85 0.75 -1.37
N ASP A 362 21.66 -0.13 -1.96
CA ASP A 362 22.53 0.22 -3.09
C ASP A 362 21.74 0.67 -4.33
N PHE A 363 20.59 0.04 -4.55
CA PHE A 363 19.70 0.39 -5.65
C PHE A 363 19.03 1.75 -5.44
N TYR A 364 18.53 2.00 -4.23
CA TYR A 364 18.00 3.30 -3.81
C TYR A 364 19.04 4.40 -4.03
N ASN A 365 20.26 4.16 -3.56
CA ASN A 365 21.37 5.10 -3.69
C ASN A 365 21.65 5.40 -5.16
N LYS A 366 21.77 4.38 -6.02
CA LYS A 366 22.01 4.61 -7.46
C LYS A 366 20.94 5.52 -8.09
N VAL A 367 19.66 5.19 -7.87
CA VAL A 367 18.53 5.97 -8.43
C VAL A 367 18.52 7.40 -7.88
N LEU A 368 18.79 7.57 -6.58
CA LEU A 368 18.91 8.88 -5.95
C LEU A 368 20.03 9.70 -6.58
N ILE A 369 21.20 9.11 -6.81
CA ILE A 369 22.37 9.77 -7.41
C ILE A 369 22.06 10.25 -8.83
N ASP A 370 21.41 9.41 -9.64
CA ASP A 370 21.08 9.73 -11.04
C ASP A 370 20.18 10.98 -11.12
N HIS A 371 19.26 11.16 -10.17
CA HIS A 371 18.35 12.31 -10.13
C HIS A 371 18.92 13.51 -9.37
N ALA A 372 19.77 13.26 -8.37
CA ALA A 372 20.46 14.31 -7.62
C ALA A 372 21.52 15.02 -8.46
N THR A 373 22.22 14.29 -9.35
CA THR A 373 23.32 14.80 -10.16
C THR A 373 23.00 16.09 -10.95
N PRO A 374 21.90 16.19 -11.73
CA PRO A 374 21.57 17.43 -12.43
C PRO A 374 21.33 18.61 -11.49
N ILE A 375 20.61 18.39 -10.38
CA ILE A 375 20.33 19.42 -9.35
C ILE A 375 21.63 19.90 -8.71
N ILE A 376 22.48 18.97 -8.27
CA ILE A 376 23.79 19.29 -7.69
C ILE A 376 24.62 20.12 -8.69
N ASN A 377 24.62 19.74 -9.98
CA ASN A 377 25.37 20.46 -11.00
C ASN A 377 24.89 21.89 -11.20
N GLU A 378 23.57 22.12 -11.23
CA GLU A 378 22.94 23.43 -11.36
C GLU A 378 23.23 24.29 -10.13
N CYS A 379 22.93 23.78 -8.93
CA CYS A 379 23.13 24.52 -7.69
C CYS A 379 24.60 24.90 -7.46
N ILE A 380 25.56 24.05 -7.85
CA ILE A 380 26.98 24.39 -7.76
C ILE A 380 27.34 25.52 -8.74
N VAL A 381 26.76 25.55 -9.95
CA VAL A 381 27.00 26.65 -10.89
C VAL A 381 26.46 27.96 -10.32
N ASP A 382 25.21 27.96 -9.83
CA ASP A 382 24.58 29.15 -9.24
C ASP A 382 25.38 29.66 -8.02
N TYR A 383 25.84 28.75 -7.16
CA TYR A 383 26.68 29.11 -6.02
C TYR A 383 27.97 29.80 -6.48
N THR A 384 28.59 29.26 -7.53
CA THR A 384 29.84 29.80 -8.06
C THR A 384 29.63 31.20 -8.64
N GLU A 385 28.58 31.40 -9.43
CA GLU A 385 28.23 32.71 -9.97
C GLU A 385 28.00 33.74 -8.85
N SER A 386 27.26 33.35 -7.80
CA SER A 386 27.03 34.19 -6.62
C SER A 386 28.32 34.56 -5.89
N GLN A 387 29.25 33.62 -5.73
CA GLN A 387 30.55 33.88 -5.11
C GLN A 387 31.43 34.80 -5.97
N ILE A 388 31.43 34.61 -7.29
CA ILE A 388 32.15 35.50 -8.22
C ILE A 388 31.59 36.92 -8.12
N LEU A 389 30.26 37.09 -8.12
CA LEU A 389 29.63 38.40 -7.97
C LEU A 389 30.01 39.06 -6.64
N THR A 390 29.99 38.30 -5.54
CA THR A 390 30.40 38.79 -4.22
C THR A 390 31.86 39.26 -4.24
N LEU A 391 32.76 38.49 -4.86
CA LEU A 391 34.16 38.87 -5.01
C LEU A 391 34.35 40.11 -5.90
N ILE A 392 33.55 40.27 -6.95
CA ILE A 392 33.56 41.47 -7.80
C ILE A 392 33.08 42.69 -6.99
N ASP A 393 32.00 42.55 -6.23
CA ASP A 393 31.46 43.61 -5.37
C ASP A 393 32.44 44.01 -4.27
N GLU A 394 33.26 43.08 -3.75
CA GLU A 394 34.33 43.39 -2.79
C GLU A 394 35.54 44.12 -3.42
N LEU A 395 35.70 44.05 -4.74
CA LEU A 395 36.80 44.68 -5.49
C LEU A 395 36.45 46.10 -5.99
N ILE A 396 35.16 46.46 -6.04
CA ILE A 396 34.64 47.78 -6.45
C ILE A 396 34.47 48.65 -5.20
#